data_AF-A0A845TPB5-F1
#
_entry.id   AF-A0A845TPB5-F1
#
_cell.length_a   1.000
_cell.length_b   1.000
_cell.length_c   1.000
_cell.angle_alpha   90.00
_cell.angle_beta   90.00
_cell.angle_gamma   90.00
#
_symmetry.space_group_name_H-M   'P 1'
#
loop_
_entity.id
_entity.type
_entity.pdbx_description
1 polymer ?
#
loop_
_entity_poly.entity_id
_entity_poly.type
_entity_poly.pdbx_seq_one_letter_code
_entity_poly.pdbx_strand_id
1 'polypeptide(L)'
;MREFARLYDALDATTSTNRKLAELVAYFRVAAPENAAWAVYFLAGGKPRQAVPTKLLRHYATEAAGLDDWLFDECYHAVGDLAETIAHILPAPQRRSDLGLAQWMDERITPLRGAAPEAIRSAMLAYWDELAPRERFLLVKLIGGGFRVGVSKLLVTRALAGVAALDSKLIAQRLMGWT
;
A
#
# COMPACT_ATOMS: atom_id res chain seq x y z
N MET A 1 3.30 2.38 -7.93
CA MET A 1 3.45 2.37 -6.46
C MET A 1 3.76 3.75 -5.89
N ARG A 2 4.83 4.42 -6.36
CA ARG A 2 5.31 5.71 -5.84
C ARG A 2 4.22 6.77 -5.61
N GLU A 3 3.40 7.04 -6.61
CA GLU A 3 2.36 8.07 -6.50
C GLU A 3 1.27 7.70 -5.48
N PHE A 4 0.96 6.40 -5.34
CA PHE A 4 0.01 5.93 -4.34
C PHE A 4 0.62 5.93 -2.93
N ALA A 5 1.92 5.65 -2.78
CA ALA A 5 2.64 5.81 -1.51
C ALA A 5 2.64 7.28 -1.05
N ARG A 6 2.86 8.24 -1.97
CA ARG A 6 2.75 9.67 -1.66
C ARG A 6 1.34 10.05 -1.21
N LEU A 7 0.31 9.56 -1.89
CA LEU A 7 -1.07 9.79 -1.48
C LEU A 7 -1.33 9.21 -0.08
N TYR A 8 -0.92 7.96 0.17
CA TYR A 8 -1.08 7.32 1.48
C TYR A 8 -0.49 8.20 2.59
N ASP A 9 0.77 8.63 2.43
CA ASP A 9 1.45 9.44 3.42
C ASP A 9 0.75 10.78 3.65
N ALA A 10 0.30 11.45 2.58
CA ALA A 10 -0.43 12.71 2.68
C ALA A 10 -1.77 12.57 3.42
N LEU A 11 -2.46 11.43 3.23
CA LEU A 11 -3.71 11.10 3.90
C LEU A 11 -3.53 10.71 5.37
N ASP A 12 -2.42 10.05 5.69
CA ASP A 12 -2.08 9.61 7.05
C ASP A 12 -1.58 10.78 7.91
N ALA A 13 -0.79 11.68 7.33
CA ALA A 13 -0.22 12.85 8.00
C ALA A 13 -1.23 13.95 8.35
N THR A 14 -2.54 13.75 8.12
CA THR A 14 -3.56 14.76 8.42
C THR A 14 -4.83 14.16 9.00
N THR A 15 -5.48 14.93 9.88
CA THR A 15 -6.82 14.64 10.40
C THR A 15 -7.91 15.46 9.71
N SER A 16 -7.54 16.43 8.86
CA SER A 16 -8.50 17.32 8.18
C SER A 16 -9.19 16.64 7.01
N THR A 17 -10.51 16.47 7.10
CA THR A 17 -11.35 15.93 6.02
C THR A 17 -11.21 16.72 4.71
N ASN A 18 -11.12 18.05 4.79
CA ASN A 18 -10.98 18.90 3.60
C ASN A 18 -9.62 18.72 2.94
N ARG A 19 -8.55 18.57 3.73
CA ARG A 19 -7.22 18.28 3.18
C ARG A 19 -7.17 16.91 2.53
N LYS A 20 -7.71 15.88 3.19
CA LYS A 20 -7.82 14.54 2.57
C LYS A 20 -8.62 14.55 1.27
N LEU A 21 -9.72 15.30 1.21
CA LEU A 21 -10.49 15.46 -0.01
C LEU A 21 -9.64 16.07 -1.14
N ALA A 22 -8.86 17.11 -0.83
CA ALA A 22 -7.99 17.75 -1.81
C ALA A 22 -6.91 16.80 -2.33
N GLU A 23 -6.24 16.04 -1.46
CA GLU A 23 -5.23 15.04 -1.86
C GLU A 23 -5.84 13.95 -2.76
N LEU A 24 -7.03 13.45 -2.42
CA LEU A 24 -7.75 12.47 -3.22
C LEU A 24 -8.08 13.01 -4.62
N VAL A 25 -8.63 14.23 -4.69
CA VAL A 25 -8.96 14.88 -5.97
C VAL A 25 -7.70 15.10 -6.81
N ALA A 26 -6.61 15.57 -6.19
CA ALA A 26 -5.34 15.78 -6.87
C ALA A 26 -4.81 14.48 -7.47
N TYR A 27 -4.80 13.39 -6.70
CA TYR A 27 -4.38 12.08 -7.19
C TYR A 27 -5.28 11.56 -8.32
N PHE A 28 -6.60 11.56 -8.14
CA PHE A 28 -7.53 11.01 -9.13
C PHE A 28 -7.60 11.79 -10.45
N ARG A 29 -7.13 13.05 -10.49
CA ARG A 29 -7.02 13.82 -11.74
C ARG A 29 -5.89 13.36 -12.65
N VAL A 30 -4.82 12.81 -12.08
CA VAL A 30 -3.58 12.51 -12.81
C VAL A 30 -3.25 11.02 -12.84
N ALA A 31 -3.83 10.21 -11.95
CA ALA A 31 -3.58 8.78 -11.90
C ALA A 31 -4.12 8.09 -13.16
N ALA A 32 -3.34 7.16 -13.72
CA ALA A 32 -3.83 6.28 -14.78
C ALA A 32 -5.08 5.50 -14.30
N PRO A 33 -6.08 5.25 -15.16
CA PRO A 33 -7.36 4.66 -14.76
C PRO A 33 -7.24 3.36 -13.95
N GLU A 34 -6.32 2.46 -14.33
CA GLU A 34 -6.06 1.20 -13.66
C GLU A 34 -5.47 1.40 -12.25
N ASN A 35 -4.60 2.40 -12.07
CA ASN A 35 -4.07 2.77 -10.75
C ASN A 35 -5.15 3.44 -9.89
N ALA A 36 -6.01 4.25 -10.51
CA ALA A 36 -7.14 4.88 -9.82
C ALA A 36 -8.15 3.83 -9.35
N ALA A 37 -8.45 2.81 -10.16
CA ALA A 37 -9.35 1.72 -9.78
C ALA A 37 -8.87 0.98 -8.51
N TRP A 38 -7.59 0.58 -8.47
CA TRP A 38 -7.00 -0.03 -7.27
C TRP A 38 -6.98 0.92 -6.07
N ALA A 39 -6.66 2.19 -6.28
CA ALA A 39 -6.67 3.18 -5.20
C ALA A 39 -8.09 3.38 -4.64
N VAL A 40 -9.11 3.50 -5.49
CA VAL A 40 -10.52 3.53 -5.07
C VAL A 40 -10.86 2.28 -4.28
N TYR A 41 -10.42 1.10 -4.75
CA TYR A 41 -10.67 -0.16 -4.06
C TYR A 41 -10.18 -0.11 -2.60
N PHE A 42 -8.90 0.21 -2.39
CA PHE A 42 -8.32 0.25 -1.05
C PHE A 42 -8.88 1.36 -0.18
N LEU A 43 -9.02 2.57 -0.72
CA LEU A 43 -9.42 3.76 0.05
C LEU A 43 -10.90 3.74 0.44
N ALA A 44 -11.76 3.04 -0.32
CA ALA A 44 -13.16 2.84 0.04
C ALA A 44 -13.40 1.58 0.90
N GLY A 45 -12.33 0.99 1.45
CA GLY A 45 -12.41 -0.08 2.45
C GLY A 45 -12.24 -1.50 1.90
N GLY A 46 -11.90 -1.65 0.62
CA GLY A 46 -11.51 -2.92 0.04
C GLY A 46 -10.27 -3.46 0.73
N LYS A 47 -10.33 -4.74 1.15
CA LYS A 47 -9.23 -5.41 1.83
C LYS A 47 -8.63 -6.46 0.91
N PRO A 48 -7.37 -6.29 0.45
CA PRO A 48 -6.72 -7.35 -0.29
C PRO A 48 -6.58 -8.56 0.64
N ARG A 49 -6.90 -9.75 0.12
CA ARG A 49 -6.60 -11.00 0.82
C ARG A 49 -5.09 -11.08 1.01
N GLN A 50 -4.67 -11.39 2.24
CA GLN A 50 -3.25 -11.53 2.61
C GLN A 50 -2.55 -12.42 1.58
N ALA A 51 -1.51 -11.88 0.96
CA ALA A 51 -0.75 -12.59 -0.07
C ALA A 51 0.44 -13.34 0.52
N VAL A 52 1.08 -12.78 1.55
CA VAL A 52 2.21 -13.40 2.26
C VAL A 52 1.95 -13.38 3.76
N PRO A 53 2.14 -14.50 4.48
CA PRO A 53 2.09 -14.53 5.94
C PRO A 53 3.08 -13.55 6.58
N THR A 54 2.65 -12.82 7.61
CA THR A 54 3.48 -11.85 8.33
C THR A 54 4.74 -12.45 8.94
N LYS A 55 4.70 -13.72 9.35
CA LYS A 55 5.87 -14.45 9.85
C LYS A 55 6.99 -14.57 8.81
N LEU A 56 6.63 -14.81 7.54
CA LEU A 56 7.61 -14.86 6.45
C LEU A 56 8.17 -13.47 6.16
N LEU A 57 7.33 -12.44 6.17
CA LEU A 57 7.76 -11.05 5.99
C LEU A 57 8.78 -10.63 7.06
N ARG A 58 8.50 -10.91 8.34
CA ARG A 58 9.46 -10.70 9.45
C ARG A 58 10.76 -11.45 9.17
N HIS A 59 10.68 -12.76 8.97
CA HIS A 59 11.86 -13.61 8.81
C HIS A 59 12.77 -13.14 7.65
N TYR A 60 12.21 -12.90 6.46
CA TYR A 60 13.00 -12.46 5.32
C TYR A 60 13.54 -11.04 5.48
N ALA A 61 12.83 -10.15 6.17
CA ALA A 61 13.32 -8.80 6.42
C ALA A 61 14.47 -8.79 7.42
N THR A 62 14.37 -9.57 8.50
CA THR A 62 15.44 -9.77 9.50
C THR A 62 16.69 -10.32 8.82
N GLU A 63 16.54 -11.36 7.99
CA GLU A 63 17.64 -11.95 7.22
C GLU A 63 18.29 -10.94 6.27
N ALA A 64 17.47 -10.20 5.51
CA ALA A 64 17.95 -9.20 4.55
C ALA A 64 18.64 -8.00 5.21
N ALA A 65 18.26 -7.65 6.44
CA ALA A 65 18.88 -6.59 7.22
C ALA A 65 20.16 -7.06 7.94
N GLY A 66 20.46 -8.37 7.94
CA GLY A 66 21.60 -8.93 8.66
C GLY A 66 21.49 -8.77 10.18
N LEU A 67 20.26 -8.79 10.71
CA LEU A 67 19.98 -8.63 12.13
C LEU A 67 19.72 -9.98 12.79
N ASP A 68 20.06 -10.06 14.09
CA ASP A 68 19.57 -11.14 14.93
C ASP A 68 18.07 -10.96 15.24
N ASP A 69 17.38 -12.06 15.52
CA ASP A 69 15.94 -12.04 15.83
C ASP A 69 15.59 -11.15 17.03
N TRP A 70 16.42 -11.14 18.08
CA TRP A 70 16.18 -10.32 19.26
C TRP A 70 16.24 -8.83 18.94
N LEU A 71 17.12 -8.41 18.03
CA LEU A 71 17.27 -7.01 17.64
C LEU A 71 16.11 -6.56 16.78
N PHE A 72 15.57 -7.44 15.93
CA PHE A 72 14.31 -7.17 15.25
C PHE A 72 13.18 -6.92 16.25
N ASP A 73 13.07 -7.76 17.30
CA ASP A 73 12.00 -7.63 18.28
C ASP A 73 12.10 -6.32 19.07
N GLU A 74 13.30 -5.86 19.41
CA GLU A 74 13.52 -4.54 20.01
C GLU A 74 13.11 -3.39 19.06
N CYS A 75 13.47 -3.47 17.77
CA CYS A 75 13.01 -2.49 16.77
C CYS A 75 11.48 -2.49 16.66
N TYR A 76 10.86 -3.67 16.63
CA TYR A 76 9.41 -3.79 16.56
C TYR A 76 8.72 -3.25 17.81
N HIS A 77 9.26 -3.50 19.01
CA HIS A 77 8.72 -2.94 20.25
C HIS A 77 8.81 -1.41 20.28
N ALA A 78 9.90 -0.84 19.76
CA ALA A 78 10.07 0.61 19.70
C ALA A 78 9.10 1.28 18.70
N VAL A 79 8.84 0.65 17.56
CA VAL A 79 8.01 1.20 16.47
C VAL A 79 6.53 0.88 16.63
N GLY A 80 6.19 -0.34 17.05
CA GLY A 80 4.81 -0.81 17.22
C GLY A 80 4.08 -1.24 15.94
N ASP A 81 4.74 -1.20 14.78
CA ASP A 81 4.17 -1.62 13.51
C ASP A 81 5.16 -2.43 12.66
N LEU A 82 4.71 -3.57 12.13
CA LEU A 82 5.56 -4.50 11.36
C LEU A 82 6.02 -3.88 10.04
N ALA A 83 5.14 -3.17 9.33
CA ALA A 83 5.49 -2.60 8.03
C ALA A 83 6.50 -1.46 8.19
N GLU A 84 6.33 -0.63 9.21
CA GLU A 84 7.25 0.45 9.54
C GLU A 84 8.60 -0.08 10.02
N THR A 85 8.58 -1.10 10.88
CA THR A 85 9.81 -1.80 11.31
C THR A 85 10.59 -2.33 10.11
N ILE A 86 9.93 -3.10 9.22
CA ILE A 86 10.56 -3.65 8.00
C ILE A 86 11.08 -2.52 7.10
N ALA A 87 10.31 -1.44 6.91
CA ALA A 87 10.73 -0.32 6.07
C ALA A 87 12.00 0.38 6.60
N HIS A 88 12.18 0.43 7.92
CA HIS A 88 13.33 1.06 8.57
C HIS A 88 14.58 0.20 8.61
N ILE A 89 14.45 -1.10 8.91
CA ILE A 89 15.63 -1.97 9.10
C ILE A 89 16.30 -2.37 7.78
N LEU A 90 15.55 -2.38 6.68
CA LEU A 90 16.07 -2.84 5.40
C LEU A 90 17.09 -1.83 4.83
N PRO A 91 18.20 -2.30 4.22
CA PRO A 91 19.21 -1.44 3.62
C PRO A 91 18.63 -0.57 2.50
N ALA A 92 19.31 0.52 2.15
CA ALA A 92 18.88 1.38 1.05
C ALA A 92 18.71 0.58 -0.26
N PRO A 93 17.64 0.82 -1.05
CA PRO A 93 17.43 0.12 -2.31
C PRO A 93 18.54 0.47 -3.32
N GLN A 94 19.02 -0.52 -4.07
CA GLN A 94 20.00 -0.28 -5.13
C GLN A 94 19.35 0.04 -6.48
N ARG A 95 18.06 -0.27 -6.62
CA ARG A 95 17.28 -0.06 -7.84
C ARG A 95 16.08 0.84 -7.55
N ARG A 96 15.39 1.23 -8.62
CA ARG A 96 14.17 2.01 -8.53
C ARG A 96 13.11 1.47 -9.47
N SER A 97 11.94 1.19 -8.92
CA SER A 97 10.76 0.79 -9.67
C SER A 97 9.96 2.01 -10.12
N ASP A 98 9.59 2.05 -11.40
CA ASP A 98 8.61 3.03 -11.93
C ASP A 98 7.22 2.40 -12.16
N LEU A 99 7.02 1.14 -11.74
CA LEU A 99 5.77 0.42 -11.92
C LEU A 99 4.60 1.10 -11.19
N GLY A 100 3.44 1.12 -11.86
CA GLY A 100 2.17 1.64 -11.33
C GLY A 100 1.61 0.79 -10.17
N LEU A 101 0.64 1.32 -9.42
CA LEU A 101 -0.06 0.55 -8.38
C LEU A 101 -0.70 -0.73 -8.97
N ALA A 102 -1.35 -0.62 -10.13
CA ALA A 102 -2.00 -1.73 -10.79
C ALA A 102 -1.02 -2.86 -11.14
N GLN A 103 0.10 -2.53 -11.76
CA GLN A 103 1.14 -3.51 -12.08
C GLN A 103 1.71 -4.19 -10.83
N TRP A 104 1.91 -3.43 -9.75
CA TRP A 104 2.30 -4.02 -8.46
C TRP A 104 1.24 -4.99 -7.93
N MET A 105 -0.04 -4.64 -8.03
CA MET A 105 -1.12 -5.52 -7.58
C MET A 105 -1.25 -6.78 -8.44
N ASP A 106 -1.26 -6.63 -9.76
CA ASP A 106 -1.60 -7.69 -10.70
C ASP A 106 -0.40 -8.59 -11.03
N GLU A 107 0.77 -7.99 -11.26
CA GLU A 107 1.97 -8.72 -11.71
C GLU A 107 2.91 -9.12 -10.57
N ARG A 108 2.83 -8.46 -9.40
CA ARG A 108 3.78 -8.67 -8.30
C ARG A 108 3.15 -9.27 -7.06
N ILE A 109 2.04 -8.72 -6.58
CA ILE A 109 1.41 -9.12 -5.30
C ILE A 109 0.47 -10.31 -5.48
N THR A 110 -0.41 -10.26 -6.48
CA THR A 110 -1.39 -11.32 -6.72
C THR A 110 -0.75 -12.70 -6.94
N PRO A 111 0.34 -12.83 -7.73
CA PRO A 111 1.00 -14.13 -7.96
C PRO A 111 1.65 -14.75 -6.73
N LEU A 112 1.88 -13.98 -5.64
CA LEU A 112 2.44 -14.54 -4.40
C LEU A 112 1.45 -15.42 -3.65
N ARG A 113 0.16 -15.30 -3.93
CA ARG A 113 -0.88 -16.09 -3.27
C ARG A 113 -0.74 -17.57 -3.62
N GLY A 114 -0.38 -18.37 -2.61
CA GLY A 114 -0.16 -19.80 -2.79
C GLY A 114 1.16 -20.15 -3.48
N ALA A 115 2.05 -19.18 -3.69
CA ALA A 115 3.40 -19.43 -4.17
C ALA A 115 4.23 -20.18 -3.11
N ALA A 116 5.24 -20.92 -3.57
CA ALA A 116 6.17 -21.60 -2.69
C ALA A 116 6.99 -20.58 -1.86
N PRO A 117 7.39 -20.93 -0.61
CA PRO A 117 8.16 -20.02 0.26
C PRO A 117 9.42 -19.44 -0.40
N GLU A 118 10.13 -20.24 -1.20
CA GLU A 118 11.37 -19.83 -1.88
C GLU A 118 11.10 -18.78 -2.96
N ALA A 119 9.98 -18.91 -3.68
CA ALA A 119 9.53 -17.93 -4.66
C ALA A 119 9.11 -16.62 -3.97
N ILE A 120 8.41 -16.72 -2.84
CA ILE A 120 8.05 -15.56 -2.01
C ILE A 120 9.31 -14.85 -1.52
N ARG A 121 10.28 -15.59 -0.96
CA ARG A 121 11.55 -15.02 -0.47
C ARG A 121 12.26 -14.26 -1.57
N SER A 122 12.45 -14.90 -2.73
CA SER A 122 13.11 -14.29 -3.88
C SER A 122 12.41 -13.01 -4.34
N ALA A 123 11.07 -13.03 -4.38
CA ALA A 123 10.27 -11.85 -4.72
C ALA A 123 10.41 -10.73 -3.69
N MET A 124 10.34 -11.02 -2.39
CA MET A 124 10.45 -9.99 -1.34
C MET A 124 11.81 -9.28 -1.38
N LEU A 125 12.91 -10.04 -1.51
CA LEU A 125 14.24 -9.45 -1.63
C LEU A 125 14.36 -8.57 -2.88
N ALA A 126 13.87 -9.05 -4.03
CA ALA A 126 13.89 -8.28 -5.27
C ALA A 126 13.04 -7.00 -5.19
N TYR A 127 11.86 -7.06 -4.57
CA TYR A 127 10.93 -5.95 -4.44
C TYR A 127 11.43 -4.89 -3.47
N TRP A 128 11.97 -5.30 -2.32
CA TRP A 128 12.53 -4.35 -1.36
C TRP A 128 13.73 -3.60 -1.92
N ASP A 129 14.56 -4.25 -2.73
CA ASP A 129 15.71 -3.63 -3.37
C ASP A 129 15.37 -2.58 -4.45
N GLU A 130 14.11 -2.52 -4.90
CA GLU A 130 13.65 -1.51 -5.88
C GLU A 130 12.68 -0.45 -5.32
N LEU A 131 12.35 -0.53 -4.03
CA LEU A 131 11.38 0.35 -3.36
C LEU A 131 12.03 1.21 -2.27
N ALA A 132 11.68 2.50 -2.25
CA ALA A 132 12.06 3.41 -1.17
C ALA A 132 11.33 3.07 0.14
N PRO A 133 11.79 3.54 1.32
CA PRO A 133 11.20 3.17 2.62
C PRO A 133 9.67 3.34 2.70
N ARG A 134 9.13 4.46 2.23
CA ARG A 134 7.68 4.74 2.20
C ARG A 134 6.92 3.75 1.32
N GLU A 135 7.52 3.33 0.21
CA GLU A 135 6.94 2.38 -0.72
C GLU A 135 7.01 0.94 -0.17
N ARG A 136 8.09 0.58 0.53
CA ARG A 136 8.23 -0.70 1.25
C ARG A 136 7.18 -0.83 2.36
N PHE A 137 7.00 0.22 3.14
CA PHE A 137 5.96 0.30 4.16
C PHE A 137 4.60 -0.02 3.53
N LEU A 138 4.23 0.69 2.46
CA LEU A 138 2.97 0.48 1.78
C LEU A 138 2.86 -0.94 1.18
N LEU A 139 3.93 -1.46 0.57
CA LEU A 139 3.96 -2.82 0.02
C LEU A 139 3.63 -3.86 1.11
N VAL A 140 4.28 -3.75 2.27
CA VAL A 140 4.07 -4.67 3.39
C VAL A 140 2.64 -4.56 3.92
N LYS A 141 2.05 -3.36 3.98
CA LYS A 141 0.63 -3.18 4.34
C LYS A 141 -0.32 -3.87 3.36
N LEU A 142 -0.06 -3.76 2.05
CA LEU A 142 -0.88 -4.37 1.00
C LEU A 142 -0.76 -5.90 1.00
N ILE A 143 0.47 -6.43 1.09
CA ILE A 143 0.73 -7.87 1.09
C ILE A 143 0.24 -8.54 2.37
N GLY A 144 0.49 -7.92 3.52
CA GLY A 144 0.15 -8.45 4.84
C GLY A 144 -1.34 -8.37 5.18
N GLY A 145 -2.14 -7.64 4.39
CA GLY A 145 -3.57 -7.42 4.63
C GLY A 145 -3.86 -6.38 5.73
N GLY A 146 -2.84 -5.63 6.17
CA GLY A 146 -2.93 -4.63 7.23
C GLY A 146 -3.27 -3.22 6.75
N PHE A 147 -3.56 -3.03 5.47
CA PHE A 147 -3.82 -1.72 4.87
C PHE A 147 -5.01 -1.02 5.50
N ARG A 148 -4.75 0.17 6.07
CA ARG A 148 -5.75 1.15 6.53
C ARG A 148 -5.14 2.54 6.41
N VAL A 149 -5.92 3.49 5.95
CA VAL A 149 -5.59 4.92 5.99
C VAL A 149 -6.90 5.64 6.23
N GLY A 150 -6.95 6.58 7.18
CA GLY A 150 -8.19 7.16 7.72
C GLY A 150 -9.04 7.93 6.71
N VAL A 151 -9.64 7.23 5.75
CA VAL A 151 -10.44 7.69 4.63
C VAL A 151 -11.69 6.82 4.57
N SER A 152 -12.85 7.45 4.51
CA SER A 152 -14.12 6.75 4.38
C SER A 152 -14.52 6.57 2.92
N LYS A 153 -15.33 5.54 2.64
CA LYS A 153 -15.95 5.35 1.31
C LYS A 153 -16.68 6.61 0.85
N LEU A 154 -17.37 7.31 1.76
CA LEU A 154 -18.04 8.58 1.45
C LEU A 154 -17.06 9.65 0.95
N LEU A 155 -15.88 9.75 1.54
CA LEU A 155 -14.88 10.74 1.13
C LEU A 155 -14.31 10.43 -0.26
N VAL A 156 -14.06 9.14 -0.55
CA VAL A 156 -13.67 8.69 -1.90
C VAL A 156 -14.75 9.01 -2.92
N THR A 157 -16.02 8.71 -2.63
CA THR A 157 -17.16 9.06 -3.49
C THR A 157 -17.21 10.56 -3.78
N ARG A 158 -17.02 11.40 -2.77
CA ARG A 158 -17.00 12.87 -2.94
C ARG A 158 -15.83 13.33 -3.80
N ALA A 159 -14.64 12.74 -3.63
CA ALA A 159 -13.48 13.06 -4.46
C ALA A 159 -13.73 12.74 -5.93
N LEU A 160 -14.23 11.53 -6.22
CA LEU A 160 -14.57 11.09 -7.58
C LEU A 160 -15.66 11.96 -8.21
N ALA A 161 -16.68 12.35 -7.44
CA ALA A 161 -17.72 13.28 -7.89
C ALA A 161 -17.13 14.64 -8.30
N GLY A 162 -16.19 15.17 -7.52
CA GLY A 162 -15.48 16.41 -7.84
C GLY A 162 -14.59 16.30 -9.07
N VAL A 163 -13.96 15.15 -9.32
CA VAL A 163 -13.16 14.91 -10.53
C VAL A 163 -14.04 14.76 -11.77
N ALA A 164 -15.13 14.00 -11.66
CA ALA A 164 -16.04 13.74 -12.77
C ALA A 164 -17.03 14.89 -13.07
N ALA A 165 -17.10 15.90 -12.19
CA ALA A 165 -18.13 16.94 -12.20
C ALA A 165 -19.57 16.35 -12.24
N LEU A 166 -19.80 15.31 -11.43
CA LEU A 166 -21.09 14.61 -11.33
C LEU A 166 -21.66 14.71 -9.91
N ASP A 167 -22.97 14.45 -9.77
CA ASP A 167 -23.59 14.30 -8.45
C ASP A 167 -22.96 13.12 -7.69
N SER A 168 -22.60 13.36 -6.44
CA SER A 168 -22.07 12.33 -5.54
C SER A 168 -22.99 11.13 -5.33
N LYS A 169 -24.32 11.30 -5.43
CA LYS A 169 -25.30 10.20 -5.39
C LYS A 169 -25.15 9.27 -6.59
N LEU A 170 -24.91 9.82 -7.78
CA LEU A 170 -24.68 9.03 -9.00
C LEU A 170 -23.36 8.24 -8.89
N ILE A 171 -22.30 8.86 -8.37
CA ILE A 171 -21.04 8.15 -8.11
C ILE A 171 -21.24 7.06 -7.07
N ALA A 172 -21.94 7.36 -5.97
CA ALA A 172 -22.24 6.36 -4.94
C ALA A 172 -22.97 5.15 -5.54
N GLN A 173 -23.95 5.39 -6.43
CA GLN A 173 -24.68 4.35 -7.14
C GLN A 173 -23.77 3.49 -8.03
N ARG A 174 -22.83 4.09 -8.76
CA ARG A 174 -21.86 3.37 -9.58
C ARG A 174 -20.84 2.58 -8.74
N LEU A 175 -20.60 3.01 -7.51
CA LEU A 175 -19.78 2.30 -6.52
C LEU A 175 -20.57 1.25 -5.71
N MET A 176 -21.84 1.01 -6.03
CA MET A 176 -22.58 -0.13 -5.50
C MET A 176 -22.25 -1.36 -6.36
N GLY A 177 -21.87 -2.49 -5.74
CA GLY A 177 -21.67 -3.78 -6.42
C GLY A 177 -20.24 -4.24 -6.68
N TRP A 178 -19.20 -3.47 -6.29
CA TRP A 178 -17.80 -3.93 -6.32
C TRP A 178 -17.26 -4.36 -4.93
N THR A 179 -18.13 -4.30 -3.91
CA THR A 179 -17.91 -4.83 -2.56
C THR A 179 -18.36 -6.28 -2.49
#